data_AF-A0A532T6W1-F1
#
_entry.id   AF-A0A532T6W1-F1
#
_cell.length_a   1.000
_cell.length_b   1.000
_cell.length_c   1.000
_cell.angle_alpha   90.00
_cell.angle_beta   90.00
_cell.angle_gamma   90.00
#
_symmetry.space_group_name_H-M   'P 1'
#
loop_
_entity.id
_entity.type
_entity.pdbx_description
1 polymer ?
#
loop_
_entity_poly.entity_id
_entity_poly.type
_entity_poly.pdbx_seq_one_letter_code
_entity_poly.pdbx_strand_id
1 'polypeptide(L)'
;MMHEQYICKNCILIDGSFGIELNSEGICNYCEDPAYKTTNWWKTQITEKMKETGLRDWNSVIELMRSRQEEKKYDCIVGYSGGKDSTALLYTMVHVYGFNPLAVTIDSGFIPETAFENIKDTLKKISVDHVVIDGAKETFRKLYQWVFTNQDSNDLTLTRNLCDNCGDLVHSLVVREAMKRDIDIILFGYSPDEIRRYFYEIPQHEIEHDWKPCFINRELFIEEDRNHYFTPEDFENHTVPRIILPYHVIDYNEEDIIQLIESKNLVKKGNSSTLKTSCHVIAAALFYDLNRFGALPYSLQFAELIRQDPSIRKKWLITLKRLTPMIREGKFNESGVNFTLEKIGLSREVILSITQNKVNQDPNRDKIIRNINLF
;
A
#
# COMPACT_ATOMS: atom_id res chain seq x y z
N MET A 1 -29.84 16.59 -6.88
CA MET A 1 -29.02 17.67 -6.26
C MET A 1 -29.13 17.73 -4.72
N MET A 2 -29.85 16.82 -4.04
CA MET A 2 -30.02 16.81 -2.57
C MET A 2 -28.83 16.30 -1.74
N HIS A 3 -27.77 15.80 -2.37
CA HIS A 3 -26.69 15.09 -1.66
C HIS A 3 -25.44 15.92 -1.37
N GLU A 4 -25.28 17.09 -2.01
CA GLU A 4 -24.06 17.90 -1.86
C GLU A 4 -23.91 18.54 -0.47
N GLN A 5 -25.00 18.68 0.28
CA GLN A 5 -24.96 19.24 1.64
C GLN A 5 -24.20 18.36 2.66
N TYR A 6 -24.00 17.08 2.34
CA TYR A 6 -23.28 16.12 3.20
C TYR A 6 -21.82 15.93 2.77
N ILE A 7 -21.36 16.66 1.76
CA ILE A 7 -20.01 16.57 1.20
C ILE A 7 -19.31 17.89 1.49
N CYS A 8 -18.07 17.81 1.98
CA CYS A 8 -17.26 19.00 2.23
C CYS A 8 -17.17 19.90 0.99
N LYS A 9 -17.42 21.20 1.15
CA LYS A 9 -17.37 22.18 0.05
C LYS A 9 -15.96 22.34 -0.52
N ASN A 10 -14.94 22.28 0.34
CA ASN A 10 -13.53 22.46 -0.05
C ASN A 10 -12.84 21.19 -0.56
N CYS A 11 -13.40 19.99 -0.32
CA CYS A 11 -12.82 18.74 -0.79
C CYS A 11 -13.93 17.76 -1.24
N ILE A 12 -13.89 16.49 -0.84
CA ILE A 12 -14.90 15.47 -1.20
C ILE A 12 -15.25 14.55 -0.02
N LEU A 13 -14.76 14.83 1.19
CA LEU A 13 -15.06 14.00 2.37
C LEU A 13 -16.53 14.14 2.77
N ILE A 14 -17.10 13.04 3.24
CA ILE A 14 -18.53 12.89 3.51
C ILE A 14 -18.76 12.87 5.02
N ASP A 15 -19.72 13.65 5.50
CA ASP A 15 -20.14 13.68 6.90
C ASP A 15 -20.48 12.27 7.42
N GLY A 16 -19.92 11.87 8.55
CA GLY A 16 -20.15 10.59 9.22
C GLY A 16 -19.36 9.41 8.66
N SER A 17 -18.46 9.61 7.69
CA SER A 17 -17.53 8.57 7.22
C SER A 17 -16.18 8.71 7.92
N PHE A 18 -15.51 7.62 8.32
CA PHE A 18 -14.15 7.63 8.90
C PHE A 18 -13.92 8.60 10.08
N GLY A 19 -14.95 8.88 10.88
CA GLY A 19 -14.88 9.89 11.96
C GLY A 19 -14.90 11.35 11.48
N ILE A 20 -15.24 11.60 10.21
CA ILE A 20 -15.39 12.94 9.64
C ILE A 20 -16.70 13.58 10.09
N GLU A 21 -16.61 14.82 10.54
CA GLU A 21 -17.73 15.70 10.80
C GLU A 21 -17.64 16.94 9.92
N LEU A 22 -18.79 17.44 9.46
CA LEU A 22 -18.88 18.75 8.81
C LEU A 22 -19.36 19.78 9.82
N ASN A 23 -18.70 20.93 9.85
CA ASN A 23 -19.18 22.08 10.61
C ASN A 23 -20.43 22.71 9.94
N SER A 24 -21.01 23.73 10.59
CA SER A 24 -22.23 24.41 10.09
C SER A 24 -22.07 25.04 8.69
N GLU A 25 -20.84 25.31 8.26
CA GLU A 25 -20.55 25.84 6.92
C GLU A 25 -20.37 24.74 5.87
N GLY A 26 -20.39 23.47 6.26
CA GLY A 26 -20.16 22.33 5.37
C GLY A 26 -18.67 22.07 5.09
N ILE A 27 -17.80 22.39 6.03
CA ILE A 27 -16.34 22.16 5.96
C ILE A 27 -15.97 21.01 6.90
N CYS A 28 -15.16 20.05 6.42
CA CYS A 28 -14.73 18.92 7.24
C CYS A 28 -13.56 19.27 8.16
N ASN A 29 -13.36 18.47 9.21
CA ASN A 29 -12.28 18.67 10.19
C ASN A 29 -10.90 18.87 9.54
N TYR A 30 -10.58 18.14 8.47
CA TYR A 30 -9.30 18.29 7.74
C TYR A 30 -9.17 19.60 6.95
N CYS A 31 -10.28 20.15 6.45
CA CYS A 31 -10.26 21.43 5.75
C CYS A 31 -10.37 22.62 6.70
N GLU A 32 -10.91 22.40 7.91
CA GLU A 32 -11.00 23.38 8.98
C GLU A 32 -9.67 23.51 9.74
N ASP A 33 -9.04 22.39 10.09
CA ASP A 33 -7.76 22.35 10.79
C ASP A 33 -6.72 21.49 10.03
N PRO A 34 -5.69 22.12 9.42
CA PRO A 34 -4.59 21.41 8.78
C PRO A 34 -3.77 20.49 9.69
N ALA A 35 -3.84 20.66 11.02
CA ALA A 35 -3.19 19.82 12.01
C ALA A 35 -4.04 18.61 12.43
N TYR A 36 -5.31 18.54 12.00
CA TYR A 36 -6.21 17.45 12.32
C TYR A 36 -5.67 16.10 11.80
N LYS A 37 -5.74 15.07 12.64
CA LYS A 37 -5.27 13.72 12.36
C LYS A 37 -6.25 12.68 12.88
N THR A 38 -6.34 11.56 12.17
CA THR A 38 -7.10 10.38 12.58
C THR A 38 -6.24 9.14 12.49
N THR A 39 -6.75 8.03 13.02
CA THR A 39 -6.19 6.69 12.83
C THR A 39 -6.19 6.23 11.38
N ASN A 40 -6.85 6.91 10.43
CA ASN A 40 -6.74 6.59 9.01
C ASN A 40 -5.78 7.50 8.27
N TRP A 41 -5.71 8.77 8.66
CA TRP A 41 -5.02 9.77 7.88
C TRP A 41 -4.48 10.91 8.72
N TRP A 42 -3.24 11.27 8.47
CA TRP A 42 -2.60 12.50 8.92
C TRP A 42 -1.78 13.03 7.74
N LYS A 43 -1.63 14.36 7.69
CA LYS A 43 -0.75 14.97 6.71
C LYS A 43 0.69 14.80 7.18
N THR A 44 1.47 13.92 6.54
CA THR A 44 2.92 13.90 6.73
C THR A 44 3.48 15.18 6.11
N GLN A 45 3.88 16.15 6.94
CA GLN A 45 4.48 17.39 6.46
C GLN A 45 5.93 17.15 6.09
N ILE A 46 6.19 16.94 4.80
CA ILE A 46 7.54 16.86 4.27
C ILE A 46 8.07 18.25 4.05
N THR A 47 9.01 18.65 4.89
CA THR A 47 9.72 19.92 4.74
C THR A 47 10.80 19.81 3.67
N GLU A 48 11.18 20.93 3.05
CA GLU A 48 12.29 20.96 2.09
C GLU A 48 13.58 20.43 2.72
N LYS A 49 13.84 20.79 3.98
CA LYS A 49 14.98 20.28 4.76
C LYS A 49 14.98 18.75 4.86
N MET A 50 13.83 18.12 5.05
CA MET A 50 13.71 16.65 5.09
C MET A 50 14.06 16.03 3.73
N LYS A 51 13.58 16.61 2.62
CA LYS A 51 13.92 16.16 1.26
C LYS A 51 15.41 16.32 0.98
N GLU A 52 15.98 17.49 1.26
CA GLU A 52 17.41 17.73 1.10
C GLU A 52 18.27 16.76 1.91
N THR A 53 17.87 16.48 3.16
CA THR A 53 18.59 15.57 4.04
C THR A 53 18.54 14.14 3.50
N GLY A 54 17.36 13.67 3.12
CA GLY A 54 17.20 12.34 2.54
C GLY A 54 17.88 12.21 1.17
N LEU A 55 17.89 13.26 0.34
CA LEU A 55 18.62 13.26 -0.94
C LEU A 55 20.14 13.21 -0.73
N ARG A 56 20.68 13.93 0.27
CA ARG A 56 22.10 13.83 0.63
C ARG A 56 22.44 12.42 1.10
N ASP A 57 21.62 11.83 1.96
CA ASP A 57 21.83 10.46 2.42
C ASP A 57 21.70 9.44 1.27
N TRP A 58 20.74 9.63 0.36
CA TRP A 58 20.60 8.78 -0.83
C TRP A 58 21.88 8.77 -1.66
N ASN A 59 22.44 9.96 -1.92
CA ASN A 59 23.72 10.06 -2.62
C ASN A 59 24.85 9.35 -1.85
N SER A 60 24.88 9.44 -0.52
CA SER A 60 25.84 8.70 0.30
C SER A 60 25.63 7.17 0.22
N VAL A 61 24.39 6.69 0.16
CA VAL A 61 24.06 5.27 -0.05
C VAL A 61 24.52 4.80 -1.43
N ILE A 62 24.33 5.60 -2.48
CA ILE A 62 24.83 5.30 -3.83
C ILE A 62 26.35 5.18 -3.84
N GLU A 63 27.07 6.14 -3.24
CA GLU A 63 28.53 6.10 -3.16
C GLU A 63 29.03 4.91 -2.33
N LEU A 64 28.32 4.57 -1.25
CA LEU A 64 28.61 3.38 -0.44
C LEU A 64 28.51 2.10 -1.28
N MET A 65 27.40 1.91 -2.01
CA MET A 65 27.21 0.75 -2.89
C MET A 65 28.32 0.70 -3.97
N ARG A 66 28.64 1.83 -4.61
CA ARG A 66 29.73 1.91 -5.60
C ARG A 66 31.07 1.46 -5.02
N SER A 67 31.42 1.91 -3.82
CA SER A 67 32.70 1.59 -3.18
C SER A 67 32.88 0.10 -2.86
N ARG A 68 31.78 -0.68 -2.80
CA ARG A 68 31.76 -2.09 -2.39
C ARG A 68 31.34 -3.04 -3.52
N GLN A 69 31.13 -2.52 -4.71
CA GLN A 69 30.56 -3.26 -5.84
C GLN A 69 31.44 -4.45 -6.28
N GLU A 70 32.76 -4.37 -6.10
CA GLU A 70 33.68 -5.47 -6.40
C GLU A 70 33.76 -6.51 -5.26
N GLU A 71 33.29 -6.17 -4.06
CA GLU A 71 33.36 -7.02 -2.86
C GLU A 71 32.11 -7.89 -2.68
N LYS A 72 30.96 -7.42 -3.16
CA LYS A 72 29.65 -8.07 -2.99
C LYS A 72 29.13 -8.66 -4.29
N LYS A 73 28.44 -9.81 -4.19
CA LYS A 73 27.72 -10.38 -5.35
C LYS A 73 26.57 -9.48 -5.81
N TYR A 74 25.86 -8.87 -4.86
CA TYR A 74 24.73 -7.97 -5.11
C TYR A 74 24.94 -6.67 -4.37
N ASP A 75 24.67 -5.55 -5.04
CA ASP A 75 24.83 -4.21 -4.47
C ASP A 75 23.67 -3.85 -3.52
N CYS A 76 22.47 -4.35 -3.83
CA CYS A 76 21.25 -4.17 -3.05
C CYS A 76 20.19 -5.22 -3.39
N ILE A 77 19.12 -5.26 -2.61
CA ILE A 77 17.85 -5.86 -3.03
C ILE A 77 16.93 -4.79 -3.59
N VAL A 78 16.21 -5.11 -4.67
CA VAL A 78 15.03 -4.35 -5.11
C VAL A 78 13.80 -5.20 -4.87
N GLY A 79 12.91 -4.72 -3.99
CA GLY A 79 11.59 -5.30 -3.79
C GLY A 79 10.74 -5.12 -5.05
N TYR A 80 10.46 -6.23 -5.75
CA TYR A 80 9.94 -6.22 -7.10
C TYR A 80 8.53 -6.81 -7.19
N SER A 81 7.54 -5.96 -7.47
CA SER A 81 6.12 -6.35 -7.55
C SER A 81 5.61 -6.53 -8.99
N GLY A 82 6.39 -6.12 -10.00
CA GLY A 82 5.93 -6.03 -11.39
C GLY A 82 5.07 -4.81 -11.71
N GLY A 83 4.87 -3.93 -10.72
CA GLY A 83 4.24 -2.62 -10.91
C GLY A 83 5.16 -1.62 -11.59
N LYS A 84 4.60 -0.48 -12.03
CA LYS A 84 5.32 0.58 -12.73
C LYS A 84 6.54 1.10 -11.95
N ASP A 85 6.35 1.37 -10.65
CA ASP A 85 7.36 2.02 -9.81
C ASP A 85 8.53 1.08 -9.51
N SER A 86 8.24 -0.15 -9.07
CA SER A 86 9.28 -1.16 -8.85
C SER A 86 10.04 -1.54 -10.14
N THR A 87 9.38 -1.50 -11.31
CA THR A 87 10.02 -1.76 -12.61
C THR A 87 10.95 -0.63 -13.02
N ALA A 88 10.52 0.63 -12.87
CA ALA A 88 11.37 1.78 -13.14
C ALA A 88 12.55 1.85 -12.17
N LEU A 89 12.34 1.54 -10.88
CA LEU A 89 13.41 1.50 -9.89
C LEU A 89 14.46 0.44 -10.26
N LEU A 90 14.02 -0.78 -10.61
CA LEU A 90 14.91 -1.85 -11.04
C LEU A 90 15.71 -1.44 -12.29
N TYR A 91 15.05 -0.85 -13.29
CA TYR A 91 15.69 -0.35 -14.49
C TYR A 91 16.74 0.73 -14.16
N THR A 92 16.41 1.67 -13.28
CA THR A 92 17.33 2.74 -12.87
C THR A 92 18.56 2.19 -12.15
N MET A 93 18.38 1.25 -11.23
CA MET A 93 19.53 0.61 -10.55
C MET A 93 20.49 -0.04 -11.53
N VAL A 94 19.95 -0.80 -12.51
CA VAL A 94 20.76 -1.55 -13.47
C VAL A 94 21.37 -0.66 -14.54
N HIS A 95 20.56 0.14 -15.23
CA HIS A 95 21.00 0.81 -16.46
C HIS A 95 21.43 2.26 -16.26
N VAL A 96 20.98 2.92 -15.20
CA VAL A 96 21.36 4.32 -14.92
C VAL A 96 22.52 4.36 -13.93
N TYR A 97 22.43 3.59 -12.85
CA TYR A 97 23.50 3.55 -11.83
C TYR A 97 24.57 2.49 -12.10
N GLY A 98 24.28 1.44 -12.87
CA GLY A 98 25.23 0.37 -13.16
C GLY A 98 25.39 -0.64 -12.03
N PHE A 99 24.39 -0.78 -11.15
CA PHE A 99 24.40 -1.76 -10.06
C PHE A 99 23.89 -3.13 -10.49
N ASN A 100 24.24 -4.15 -9.71
CA ASN A 100 23.76 -5.52 -9.82
C ASN A 100 22.79 -5.85 -8.67
N PRO A 101 21.52 -5.42 -8.75
CA PRO A 101 20.53 -5.72 -7.71
C PRO A 101 20.04 -7.17 -7.78
N LEU A 102 19.72 -7.74 -6.63
CA LEU A 102 18.87 -8.92 -6.53
C LEU A 102 17.40 -8.48 -6.56
N ALA A 103 16.64 -8.87 -7.58
CA ALA A 103 15.20 -8.63 -7.59
C ALA A 103 14.50 -9.66 -6.69
N VAL A 104 13.68 -9.21 -5.74
CA VAL A 104 12.94 -10.09 -4.83
C VAL A 104 11.45 -9.84 -4.93
N THR A 105 10.69 -10.86 -5.33
CA THR A 105 9.22 -10.84 -5.37
C THR A 105 8.65 -11.70 -4.24
N ILE A 106 7.74 -11.13 -3.45
CA ILE A 106 6.96 -11.89 -2.47
C ILE A 106 5.65 -12.31 -3.12
N ASP A 107 5.46 -13.62 -3.36
CA ASP A 107 4.19 -14.15 -3.82
C ASP A 107 3.26 -14.42 -2.64
N SER A 108 2.38 -13.46 -2.35
CA SER A 108 1.35 -13.61 -1.31
C SER A 108 0.26 -14.63 -1.67
N GLY A 109 0.20 -15.07 -2.93
CA GLY A 109 -0.89 -15.85 -3.51
C GLY A 109 -2.08 -14.99 -3.94
N PHE A 110 -2.03 -13.67 -3.81
CA PHE A 110 -3.11 -12.76 -4.22
C PHE A 110 -2.69 -11.74 -5.30
N ILE A 111 -1.49 -11.93 -5.85
CA ILE A 111 -0.96 -11.14 -6.95
C ILE A 111 -1.70 -11.52 -8.25
N PRO A 112 -2.21 -10.54 -9.02
CA PRO A 112 -2.83 -10.81 -10.32
C PRO A 112 -1.86 -11.46 -11.32
N GLU A 113 -2.37 -12.34 -12.19
CA GLU A 113 -1.57 -12.98 -13.25
C GLU A 113 -0.85 -11.97 -14.15
N THR A 114 -1.51 -10.83 -14.42
CA THR A 114 -0.93 -9.71 -15.19
C THR A 114 0.35 -9.16 -14.58
N ALA A 115 0.47 -9.15 -13.24
CA ALA A 115 1.69 -8.71 -12.58
C ALA A 115 2.82 -9.74 -12.74
N PHE A 116 2.52 -11.04 -12.66
CA PHE A 116 3.51 -12.08 -12.96
C PHE A 116 3.98 -12.07 -14.42
N GLU A 117 3.09 -11.80 -15.37
CA GLU A 117 3.48 -11.59 -16.77
C GLU A 117 4.46 -10.42 -16.91
N ASN A 118 4.15 -9.28 -16.28
CA ASN A 118 5.02 -8.10 -16.31
C ASN A 118 6.39 -8.39 -15.70
N ILE A 119 6.43 -9.11 -14.57
CA ILE A 119 7.68 -9.56 -13.91
C ILE A 119 8.51 -10.38 -14.90
N LYS A 120 7.90 -11.40 -15.50
CA LYS A 120 8.58 -12.29 -16.45
C LYS A 120 9.10 -11.56 -17.69
N ASP A 121 8.31 -10.64 -18.25
CA ASP A 121 8.67 -9.89 -19.45
C ASP A 121 9.78 -8.86 -19.17
N THR A 122 9.74 -8.22 -18.00
CA THR A 122 10.78 -7.26 -17.56
C THR A 122 12.10 -7.96 -17.29
N LEU A 123 12.11 -9.05 -16.51
CA LEU A 123 13.33 -9.74 -16.08
C LEU A 123 14.10 -10.35 -17.26
N LYS A 124 13.40 -10.80 -18.31
CA LYS A 124 14.02 -11.23 -19.57
C LYS A 124 14.83 -10.13 -20.27
N LYS A 125 14.54 -8.85 -19.99
CA LYS A 125 15.15 -7.70 -20.67
C LYS A 125 16.24 -7.04 -19.84
N ILE A 126 16.03 -6.94 -18.54
CA ILE A 126 16.97 -6.29 -17.61
C ILE A 126 18.10 -7.27 -17.19
N SER A 127 17.88 -8.59 -17.31
CA SER A 127 18.88 -9.63 -17.04
C SER A 127 19.50 -9.53 -15.64
N VAL A 128 18.64 -9.57 -14.62
CA VAL A 128 19.04 -9.61 -13.20
C VAL A 128 18.65 -10.95 -12.58
N ASP A 129 19.38 -11.34 -11.54
CA ASP A 129 18.94 -12.46 -10.69
C ASP A 129 17.61 -12.10 -10.01
N HIS A 130 16.72 -13.07 -9.96
CA HIS A 130 15.38 -12.92 -9.40
C HIS A 130 15.04 -14.07 -8.47
N VAL A 131 14.52 -13.74 -7.29
CA VAL A 131 14.01 -14.70 -6.31
C VAL A 131 12.52 -14.43 -6.09
N VAL A 132 11.73 -15.50 -6.17
CA VAL A 132 10.33 -15.49 -5.73
C VAL A 132 10.25 -16.20 -4.38
N ILE A 133 9.75 -15.49 -3.36
CA ILE A 133 9.50 -16.05 -2.03
C ILE A 133 7.99 -16.30 -1.91
N ASP A 134 7.62 -17.57 -1.76
CA ASP A 134 6.21 -17.97 -1.75
C ASP A 134 5.81 -18.89 -0.59
N GLY A 135 6.75 -19.21 0.31
CA GLY A 135 6.50 -20.04 1.49
C GLY A 135 5.48 -19.45 2.48
N ALA A 136 5.25 -18.13 2.44
CA ALA A 136 4.34 -17.44 3.35
C ALA A 136 2.90 -17.29 2.81
N LYS A 137 2.54 -17.90 1.66
CA LYS A 137 1.19 -17.81 1.06
C LYS A 137 0.07 -18.11 2.05
N GLU A 138 0.25 -19.15 2.85
CA GLU A 138 -0.74 -19.56 3.84
C GLU A 138 -0.83 -18.57 5.02
N THR A 139 0.30 -17.99 5.43
CA THR A 139 0.34 -16.92 6.43
C THR A 139 -0.38 -15.66 5.94
N PHE A 140 -0.18 -15.26 4.68
CA PHE A 140 -0.95 -14.16 4.06
C PHE A 140 -2.45 -14.47 4.04
N ARG A 141 -2.84 -15.68 3.63
CA ARG A 141 -4.25 -16.12 3.61
C ARG A 141 -4.89 -16.01 5.00
N LYS A 142 -4.23 -16.53 6.04
CA LYS A 142 -4.68 -16.45 7.44
C LYS A 142 -4.72 -15.02 7.97
N LEU A 143 -3.72 -14.20 7.63
CA LEU A 143 -3.66 -12.78 7.99
C LEU A 143 -4.86 -12.04 7.42
N TYR A 144 -5.14 -12.20 6.12
CA TYR A 144 -6.30 -11.57 5.48
C TYR A 144 -7.60 -12.09 6.09
N GLN A 145 -7.76 -13.41 6.24
CA GLN A 145 -8.92 -14.00 6.89
C GLN A 145 -9.18 -13.36 8.26
N TRP A 146 -8.15 -13.32 9.12
CA TRP A 146 -8.21 -12.72 10.45
C TRP A 146 -8.61 -11.24 10.40
N VAL A 147 -7.95 -10.44 9.57
CA VAL A 147 -8.22 -9.00 9.47
C VAL A 147 -9.67 -8.75 9.01
N PHE A 148 -10.17 -9.48 8.01
CA PHE A 148 -11.56 -9.37 7.55
C PHE A 148 -12.58 -9.75 8.63
N THR A 149 -12.32 -10.79 9.44
CA THR A 149 -13.27 -11.27 10.45
C THR A 149 -13.19 -10.51 11.78
N ASN A 150 -12.02 -9.99 12.14
CA ASN A 150 -11.74 -9.45 13.47
C ASN A 150 -11.46 -7.94 13.51
N GLN A 151 -11.70 -7.20 12.40
CA GLN A 151 -11.58 -5.75 12.35
C GLN A 151 -12.54 -5.04 13.32
N ASP A 152 -12.12 -4.75 14.55
CA ASP A 152 -12.98 -4.13 15.56
C ASP A 152 -12.60 -2.66 15.77
N SER A 153 -12.90 -1.81 14.79
CA SER A 153 -12.67 -0.38 14.88
C SER A 153 -13.79 0.41 14.23
N ASN A 154 -14.17 1.52 14.90
CA ASN A 154 -15.07 2.53 14.36
C ASN A 154 -14.35 3.59 13.54
N ASP A 155 -13.02 3.58 13.57
CA ASP A 155 -12.20 4.56 12.87
C ASP A 155 -11.34 3.87 11.83
N LEU A 156 -10.52 2.89 12.20
CA LEU A 156 -9.56 2.26 11.28
C LEU A 156 -10.25 1.53 10.13
N THR A 157 -9.93 1.92 8.91
CA THR A 157 -10.36 1.25 7.68
C THR A 157 -9.71 -0.10 7.52
N LEU A 158 -10.44 -1.06 6.95
CA LEU A 158 -9.94 -2.40 6.66
C LEU A 158 -8.80 -2.33 5.64
N THR A 159 -8.95 -1.51 4.59
CA THR A 159 -7.92 -1.32 3.57
C THR A 159 -6.60 -0.90 4.21
N ARG A 160 -6.64 0.07 5.15
CA ARG A 160 -5.44 0.50 5.88
C ARG A 160 -4.86 -0.62 6.73
N ASN A 161 -5.68 -1.24 7.59
CA ASN A 161 -5.21 -2.28 8.49
C ASN A 161 -4.57 -3.44 7.70
N LEU A 162 -5.18 -3.81 6.58
CA LEU A 162 -4.70 -4.88 5.73
C LEU A 162 -3.38 -4.51 5.04
N CYS A 163 -3.25 -3.31 4.47
CA CYS A 163 -2.00 -2.86 3.86
C CYS A 163 -0.86 -2.78 4.88
N ASP A 164 -1.13 -2.27 6.09
CA ASP A 164 -0.11 -2.15 7.14
C ASP A 164 0.43 -3.54 7.53
N ASN A 165 -0.44 -4.49 7.86
CA ASN A 165 -0.03 -5.85 8.23
C ASN A 165 0.57 -6.66 7.07
N CYS A 166 0.06 -6.46 5.84
CA CYS A 166 0.62 -7.08 4.65
C CYS A 166 2.02 -6.56 4.35
N GLY A 167 2.22 -5.25 4.45
CA GLY A 167 3.51 -4.58 4.26
C GLY A 167 4.54 -5.09 5.24
N ASP A 168 4.18 -5.22 6.52
CA ASP A 168 5.10 -5.70 7.57
C ASP A 168 5.57 -7.14 7.31
N LEU A 169 4.68 -8.02 6.84
CA LEU A 169 5.05 -9.38 6.45
C LEU A 169 5.90 -9.40 5.17
N VAL A 170 5.56 -8.59 4.16
CA VAL A 170 6.37 -8.45 2.94
C VAL A 170 7.78 -7.97 3.28
N HIS A 171 7.90 -6.90 4.06
CA HIS A 171 9.19 -6.35 4.45
C HIS A 171 9.98 -7.34 5.32
N SER A 172 9.33 -8.03 6.25
CA SER A 172 9.94 -9.10 7.05
C SER A 172 10.61 -10.16 6.18
N LEU A 173 9.90 -10.66 5.16
CA LEU A 173 10.43 -11.69 4.26
C LEU A 173 11.61 -11.18 3.43
N VAL A 174 11.56 -9.92 2.98
CA VAL A 174 12.66 -9.31 2.23
C VAL A 174 13.89 -9.06 3.12
N VAL A 175 13.70 -8.58 4.35
CA VAL A 175 14.79 -8.42 5.33
C VAL A 175 15.43 -9.77 5.62
N ARG A 176 14.65 -10.83 5.87
CA ARG A 176 15.18 -12.18 6.07
C ARG A 176 16.01 -12.65 4.88
N GLU A 177 15.58 -12.36 3.65
CA GLU A 177 16.33 -12.72 2.45
C GLU A 177 17.62 -11.91 2.28
N ALA A 178 17.59 -10.62 2.63
CA ALA A 178 18.78 -9.75 2.66
C ALA A 178 19.83 -10.28 3.64
N MET A 179 19.40 -10.58 4.87
CA MET A 179 20.25 -11.09 5.94
C MET A 179 20.90 -12.44 5.58
N LYS A 180 20.15 -13.36 4.96
CA LYS A 180 20.68 -14.65 4.47
C LYS A 180 21.80 -14.50 3.44
N ARG A 181 21.85 -13.36 2.74
CA ARG A 181 22.78 -13.09 1.64
C ARG A 181 23.80 -12.00 1.96
N ASP A 182 23.83 -11.51 3.20
CA ASP A 182 24.69 -10.41 3.65
C ASP A 182 24.54 -9.12 2.80
N ILE A 183 23.30 -8.82 2.42
CA ILE A 183 22.92 -7.61 1.70
C ILE A 183 22.39 -6.59 2.70
N ASP A 184 23.01 -5.42 2.76
CA ASP A 184 22.78 -4.37 3.76
C ASP A 184 21.87 -3.23 3.28
N ILE A 185 21.51 -3.21 1.99
CA ILE A 185 20.63 -2.20 1.39
C ILE A 185 19.45 -2.87 0.68
N ILE A 186 18.23 -2.48 1.06
CA ILE A 186 16.97 -2.88 0.42
C ILE A 186 16.29 -1.62 -0.11
N LEU A 187 15.81 -1.68 -1.36
CA LEU A 187 15.12 -0.59 -2.02
C LEU A 187 13.67 -0.99 -2.36
N PHE A 188 12.70 -0.15 -1.99
CA PHE A 188 11.31 -0.25 -2.46
C PHE A 188 10.88 1.00 -3.22
N GLY A 189 10.14 0.80 -4.31
CA GLY A 189 9.65 1.88 -5.16
C GLY A 189 8.34 2.51 -4.67
N TYR A 190 8.25 2.91 -3.39
CA TYR A 190 7.06 3.59 -2.87
C TYR A 190 6.96 4.99 -3.48
N SER A 191 5.85 5.31 -4.12
CA SER A 191 5.68 6.60 -4.78
C SER A 191 5.53 7.74 -3.75
N PRO A 192 5.74 9.02 -4.12
CA PRO A 192 5.59 10.16 -3.20
C PRO A 192 4.24 10.25 -2.50
N ASP A 193 3.18 9.67 -3.07
CA ASP A 193 1.86 9.61 -2.46
C ASP A 193 1.69 8.47 -1.42
N GLU A 194 2.65 7.55 -1.32
CA GLU A 194 2.68 6.42 -0.37
C GLU A 194 3.48 6.73 0.93
N ILE A 195 3.60 8.01 1.27
CA ILE A 195 4.38 8.51 2.42
C ILE A 195 3.69 8.39 3.79
N ARG A 196 2.50 7.81 3.82
CA ARG A 196 1.64 7.81 5.01
C ARG A 196 2.35 7.20 6.22
N ARG A 197 3.08 6.08 6.03
CA ARG A 197 3.73 5.34 7.11
C ARG A 197 5.21 5.68 7.24
N TYR A 198 5.92 5.80 6.13
CA TYR A 198 7.38 6.01 6.12
C TYR A 198 7.77 7.13 5.17
N PHE A 199 8.79 7.90 5.54
CA PHE A 199 9.45 8.86 4.64
C PHE A 199 10.91 8.48 4.49
N TYR A 200 11.34 8.33 3.23
CA TYR A 200 12.69 8.01 2.79
C TYR A 200 13.33 6.71 3.33
N GLU A 201 13.26 6.42 4.62
CA GLU A 201 13.83 5.23 5.24
C GLU A 201 12.86 4.65 6.27
N ILE A 202 12.76 3.33 6.33
CA ILE A 202 12.01 2.65 7.38
C ILE A 202 12.85 2.66 8.67
N PRO A 203 12.31 3.15 9.82
CA PRO A 203 13.06 3.20 11.07
C PRO A 203 13.48 1.80 11.56
N GLN A 204 14.74 1.66 11.96
CA GLN A 204 15.31 0.38 12.43
C GLN A 204 14.52 -0.23 13.60
N HIS A 205 14.08 0.58 14.57
CA HIS A 205 13.28 0.09 15.70
C HIS A 205 11.95 -0.55 15.28
N GLU A 206 11.32 -0.08 14.19
CA GLU A 206 10.09 -0.68 13.70
C GLU A 206 10.37 -2.05 13.04
N ILE A 207 11.49 -2.15 12.32
CA ILE A 207 11.95 -3.41 11.70
C ILE A 207 12.20 -4.46 12.78
N GLU A 208 12.89 -4.07 13.86
CA GLU A 208 13.31 -4.97 14.94
C GLU A 208 12.17 -5.36 15.89
N HIS A 209 11.15 -4.52 16.07
CA HIS A 209 10.19 -4.70 17.18
C HIS A 209 8.71 -4.62 16.78
N ASP A 210 8.34 -3.86 15.75
CA ASP A 210 6.94 -3.45 15.57
C ASP A 210 6.21 -4.22 14.46
N TRP A 211 6.93 -4.87 13.54
CA TRP A 211 6.31 -5.57 12.41
C TRP A 211 5.58 -6.86 12.75
N LYS A 212 5.80 -7.44 13.93
CA LYS A 212 5.14 -8.69 14.34
C LYS A 212 3.80 -8.35 15.01
N PRO A 213 2.65 -8.56 14.34
CA PRO A 213 1.38 -8.12 14.89
C PRO A 213 0.96 -9.00 16.07
N CYS A 214 0.34 -8.40 17.08
CA CYS A 214 -0.05 -9.11 18.31
C CYS A 214 -1.02 -10.28 18.05
N PHE A 215 -1.81 -10.23 16.98
CA PHE A 215 -2.74 -11.31 16.62
C PHE A 215 -2.05 -12.57 16.08
N ILE A 216 -0.75 -12.52 15.75
CA ILE A 216 -0.02 -13.71 15.25
C ILE A 216 0.12 -14.82 16.32
N ASN A 217 -0.19 -14.49 17.58
CA ASN A 217 -0.20 -15.44 18.70
C ASN A 217 -1.58 -16.09 18.91
N ARG A 218 -2.56 -15.83 18.04
CA ARG A 218 -3.91 -16.43 18.11
C ARG A 218 -3.89 -17.84 17.51
N GLU A 219 -4.87 -18.66 17.90
CA GLU A 219 -4.96 -20.08 17.53
C GLU A 219 -4.95 -20.34 16.01
N LEU A 220 -5.39 -19.38 15.19
CA LEU A 220 -5.36 -19.48 13.73
C LEU A 220 -3.94 -19.65 13.16
N PHE A 221 -2.94 -19.12 13.85
CA PHE A 221 -1.55 -19.04 13.38
C PHE A 221 -0.69 -20.11 14.07
N ILE A 222 0.06 -20.87 13.26
CA ILE A 222 1.01 -21.88 13.74
C ILE A 222 2.41 -21.28 13.89
N GLU A 223 3.37 -22.08 14.37
CA GLU A 223 4.73 -21.61 14.59
C GLU A 223 5.42 -21.15 13.29
N GLU A 224 5.20 -21.87 12.20
CA GLU A 224 5.69 -21.49 10.87
C GLU A 224 5.20 -20.09 10.45
N ASP A 225 3.93 -19.75 10.72
CA ASP A 225 3.40 -18.42 10.42
C ASP A 225 4.13 -17.31 11.20
N ARG A 226 4.47 -17.59 12.46
CA ARG A 226 5.21 -16.67 13.34
C ARG A 226 6.65 -16.47 12.87
N ASN A 227 7.26 -17.50 12.30
CA ASN A 227 8.65 -17.51 11.85
C ASN A 227 8.85 -16.81 10.48
N HIS A 228 7.77 -16.45 9.79
CA HIS A 228 7.85 -15.61 8.59
C HIS A 228 8.12 -14.14 8.90
N TYR A 229 7.77 -13.68 10.10
CA TYR A 229 8.10 -12.33 10.55
C TYR A 229 9.60 -12.23 10.88
N PHE A 230 10.19 -11.07 10.63
CA PHE A 230 11.57 -10.84 10.97
C PHE A 230 11.72 -10.77 12.50
N THR A 231 12.80 -11.35 13.01
CA THR A 231 13.16 -11.35 14.43
C THR A 231 14.69 -11.31 14.44
N PRO A 232 15.33 -10.24 14.95
CA PRO A 232 16.79 -10.08 14.87
C PRO A 232 17.57 -11.26 15.43
N GLU A 233 17.06 -11.90 16.48
CA GLU A 233 17.66 -13.05 17.16
C GLU A 233 17.77 -14.31 16.26
N ASP A 234 17.08 -14.34 15.12
CA ASP A 234 17.18 -15.43 14.15
C ASP A 234 18.51 -15.45 13.38
N PHE A 235 19.34 -14.40 13.49
CA PHE A 235 20.54 -14.20 12.69
C PHE A 235 21.80 -13.97 13.54
N GLU A 236 22.92 -14.60 13.16
CA GLU A 236 24.21 -14.41 13.85
C GLU A 236 24.73 -12.97 13.70
N ASN A 237 24.63 -12.42 12.48
CA ASN A 237 24.83 -10.99 12.24
C ASN A 237 23.53 -10.27 12.62
N HIS A 238 23.60 -9.34 13.56
CA HIS A 238 22.45 -8.56 14.03
C HIS A 238 22.32 -7.21 13.32
N THR A 239 23.17 -6.93 12.32
CA THR A 239 23.11 -5.67 11.57
C THR A 239 21.97 -5.73 10.58
N VAL A 240 20.82 -5.16 10.95
CA VAL A 240 19.63 -5.09 10.11
C VAL A 240 19.89 -4.20 8.88
N PRO A 241 19.49 -4.63 7.67
CA PRO A 241 19.67 -3.84 6.46
C PRO A 241 18.87 -2.53 6.52
N ARG A 242 19.40 -1.51 5.85
CA ARG A 242 18.66 -0.27 5.64
C ARG A 242 17.62 -0.48 4.56
N ILE A 243 16.41 0.03 4.78
CA ILE A 243 15.32 -0.02 3.80
C ILE A 243 15.03 1.40 3.33
N ILE A 244 15.41 1.68 2.09
CA ILE A 244 15.35 3.00 1.49
C ILE A 244 14.21 3.08 0.46
N LEU A 245 13.51 4.20 0.48
CA LEU A 245 12.35 4.56 -0.34
C LEU A 245 12.74 5.78 -1.22
N PRO A 246 13.55 5.55 -2.29
CA PRO A 246 14.26 6.64 -2.97
C PRO A 246 13.34 7.66 -3.62
N TYR A 247 12.17 7.26 -4.14
CA TYR A 247 11.21 8.17 -4.77
C TYR A 247 10.64 9.25 -3.85
N HIS A 248 10.83 9.13 -2.53
CA HIS A 248 10.48 10.20 -1.60
C HIS A 248 11.43 11.41 -1.67
N VAL A 249 12.63 11.25 -2.23
CA VAL A 249 13.70 12.27 -2.22
C VAL A 249 14.34 12.52 -3.59
N ILE A 250 14.21 11.60 -4.54
CA ILE A 250 14.65 11.79 -5.93
C ILE A 250 13.50 12.29 -6.81
N ASP A 251 13.83 12.81 -7.99
CA ASP A 251 12.83 13.23 -8.97
C ASP A 251 11.90 12.08 -9.33
N TYR A 252 10.60 12.33 -9.18
CA TYR A 252 9.54 11.38 -9.49
C TYR A 252 8.47 12.08 -10.32
N ASN A 253 8.22 11.52 -11.51
CA ASN A 253 7.11 11.90 -12.35
C ASN A 253 6.47 10.61 -12.88
N GLU A 254 5.19 10.41 -12.58
CA GLU A 254 4.46 9.20 -12.96
C GLU A 254 4.38 9.02 -14.49
N GLU A 255 4.17 10.11 -15.24
CA GLU A 255 4.09 10.06 -16.70
C GLU A 255 5.44 9.68 -17.32
N ASP A 256 6.53 10.24 -16.80
CA ASP A 256 7.89 9.91 -17.26
C ASP A 256 8.25 8.45 -16.95
N ILE A 257 7.86 7.95 -15.77
CA ILE A 257 8.03 6.54 -15.39
C ILE A 257 7.27 5.62 -16.34
N ILE A 258 6.00 5.93 -16.62
CA ILE A 258 5.18 5.15 -17.56
C ILE A 258 5.80 5.19 -18.96
N GLN A 259 6.23 6.36 -19.43
CA GLN A 259 6.87 6.50 -20.73
C GLN A 259 8.19 5.73 -20.80
N LEU A 260 9.00 5.73 -19.74
CA LEU A 260 10.24 4.97 -19.66
C LEU A 260 9.97 3.47 -19.81
N ILE A 261 9.09 2.91 -18.98
CA ILE A 261 8.84 1.46 -18.99
C ILE A 261 8.14 0.99 -20.27
N GLU A 262 7.24 1.79 -20.83
CA GLU A 262 6.55 1.46 -22.08
C GLU A 262 7.47 1.60 -23.31
N SER A 263 8.32 2.63 -23.37
CA SER A 263 9.26 2.82 -24.49
C SER A 263 10.34 1.74 -24.55
N LYS A 264 10.72 1.19 -23.39
CA LYS A 264 11.61 0.03 -23.26
C LYS A 264 10.85 -1.29 -23.38
N ASN A 265 9.52 -1.23 -23.54
CA ASN A 265 8.61 -2.35 -23.65
C ASN A 265 8.70 -3.30 -22.43
N LEU A 266 9.10 -2.81 -21.26
CA LEU A 266 9.26 -3.61 -20.04
C LEU A 266 7.91 -4.09 -19.52
N VAL A 267 6.91 -3.21 -19.60
CA VAL A 267 5.51 -3.48 -19.28
C VAL A 267 4.67 -3.29 -20.53
N LYS A 268 3.72 -4.19 -20.78
CA LYS A 268 2.79 -4.07 -21.92
C LYS A 268 2.00 -2.77 -21.80
N LYS A 269 1.86 -2.04 -22.91
CA LYS A 269 1.11 -0.77 -22.96
C LYS A 269 -0.30 -0.94 -22.39
N GLY A 270 -0.65 -0.09 -21.43
CA GLY A 270 -1.95 -0.14 -20.75
C GLY A 270 -2.09 -1.16 -19.61
N ASN A 271 -1.02 -1.91 -19.29
CA ASN A 271 -0.89 -2.74 -18.08
C ASN A 271 -0.07 -2.04 -16.97
N SER A 272 0.32 -0.80 -17.17
CA SER A 272 1.04 0.07 -16.22
C SER A 272 0.12 0.70 -15.16
N SER A 273 -1.20 0.63 -15.34
CA SER A 273 -2.18 1.22 -14.42
C SER A 273 -2.20 0.51 -13.07
N THR A 274 -2.02 1.28 -11.99
CA THR A 274 -2.12 0.81 -10.60
C THR A 274 -3.43 0.08 -10.29
N LEU A 275 -4.54 0.43 -10.95
CA LEU A 275 -5.83 -0.23 -10.76
C LEU A 275 -5.90 -1.65 -11.37
N LYS A 276 -5.01 -1.98 -12.31
CA LYS A 276 -4.92 -3.30 -12.95
C LYS A 276 -3.87 -4.20 -12.32
N THR A 277 -2.88 -3.62 -11.67
CA THR A 277 -1.78 -4.31 -11.00
C THR A 277 -1.94 -4.35 -9.48
N SER A 278 -2.95 -3.68 -8.93
CA SER A 278 -3.24 -3.73 -7.50
C SER A 278 -3.65 -5.13 -7.06
N CYS A 279 -3.23 -5.50 -5.85
CA CYS A 279 -3.56 -6.77 -5.23
C CYS A 279 -5.09 -6.96 -5.15
N HIS A 280 -5.59 -8.16 -5.50
CA HIS A 280 -7.02 -8.47 -5.49
C HIS A 280 -7.69 -8.20 -4.13
N VAL A 281 -6.93 -8.33 -3.05
CA VAL A 281 -7.41 -8.14 -1.69
C VAL A 281 -7.92 -6.71 -1.44
N ILE A 282 -7.33 -5.71 -2.11
CA ILE A 282 -7.74 -4.31 -1.97
C ILE A 282 -9.16 -4.12 -2.50
N ALA A 283 -9.53 -4.78 -3.60
CA ALA A 283 -10.90 -4.66 -4.12
C ALA A 283 -11.93 -5.19 -3.13
N ALA A 284 -11.64 -6.32 -2.46
CA ALA A 284 -12.51 -6.86 -1.41
C ALA A 284 -12.52 -5.95 -0.16
N ALA A 285 -11.39 -5.35 0.20
CA ALA A 285 -11.30 -4.43 1.32
C ALA A 285 -12.09 -3.12 1.08
N LEU A 286 -12.08 -2.60 -0.15
CA LEU A 286 -12.91 -1.45 -0.54
C LEU A 286 -14.41 -1.76 -0.45
N PHE A 287 -14.82 -2.98 -0.80
CA PHE A 287 -16.20 -3.44 -0.59
C PHE A 287 -16.57 -3.45 0.89
N TYR A 288 -15.69 -3.98 1.75
CA TYR A 288 -15.90 -3.94 3.20
C TYR A 288 -16.00 -2.49 3.71
N ASP A 289 -15.04 -1.63 3.36
CA ASP A 289 -14.97 -0.26 3.87
C ASP A 289 -16.16 0.59 3.42
N LEU A 290 -16.62 0.42 2.17
CA LEU A 290 -17.83 1.09 1.70
C LEU A 290 -19.05 0.73 2.56
N ASN A 291 -19.24 -0.57 2.83
CA ASN A 291 -20.39 -1.04 3.61
C ASN A 291 -20.24 -0.75 5.11
N ARG A 292 -19.01 -0.58 5.62
CA ARG A 292 -18.74 -0.24 7.03
C ARG A 292 -18.83 1.26 7.31
N PHE A 293 -18.32 2.10 6.41
CA PHE A 293 -18.13 3.54 6.67
C PHE A 293 -18.94 4.45 5.73
N GLY A 294 -19.61 3.88 4.72
CA GLY A 294 -20.39 4.63 3.74
C GLY A 294 -19.55 5.46 2.79
N ALA A 295 -18.23 5.26 2.75
CA ALA A 295 -17.32 5.95 1.85
C ALA A 295 -16.13 5.06 1.49
N LEU A 296 -15.38 5.46 0.46
CA LEU A 296 -14.14 4.77 0.06
C LEU A 296 -12.92 5.41 0.73
N PRO A 297 -11.98 4.66 1.30
CA PRO A 297 -10.78 5.20 1.93
C PRO A 297 -9.96 6.13 1.00
N TYR A 298 -9.98 5.88 -0.31
CA TYR A 298 -9.35 6.76 -1.32
C TYR A 298 -9.85 8.21 -1.29
N SER A 299 -11.05 8.46 -0.77
CA SER A 299 -11.55 9.82 -0.56
C SER A 299 -10.65 10.66 0.36
N LEU A 300 -9.96 10.03 1.32
CA LEU A 300 -8.98 10.70 2.19
C LEU A 300 -7.78 11.22 1.39
N GLN A 301 -7.21 10.37 0.54
CA GLN A 301 -6.08 10.71 -0.33
C GLN A 301 -6.49 11.76 -1.38
N PHE A 302 -7.62 11.56 -2.07
CA PHE A 302 -8.11 12.52 -3.06
C PHE A 302 -8.46 13.87 -2.43
N ALA A 303 -8.99 13.88 -1.21
CA ALA A 303 -9.25 15.12 -0.49
C ALA A 303 -7.96 15.90 -0.21
N GLU A 304 -6.84 15.22 0.06
CA GLU A 304 -5.54 15.88 0.20
C GLU A 304 -5.08 16.50 -1.12
N LEU A 305 -5.17 15.76 -2.24
CA LEU A 305 -4.83 16.29 -3.56
C LEU A 305 -5.69 17.52 -3.90
N ILE A 306 -6.97 17.51 -3.58
CA ILE A 306 -7.88 18.64 -3.81
C ILE A 306 -7.54 19.85 -2.93
N ARG A 307 -7.07 19.64 -1.71
CA ARG A 307 -6.59 20.74 -0.86
C ARG A 307 -5.35 21.43 -1.45
N GLN A 308 -4.53 20.70 -2.20
CA GLN A 308 -3.34 21.23 -2.88
C GLN A 308 -3.70 21.89 -4.23
N ASP A 309 -4.64 21.30 -4.96
CA ASP A 309 -5.20 21.86 -6.20
C ASP A 309 -6.74 21.74 -6.20
N PRO A 310 -7.47 22.82 -5.88
CA PRO A 310 -8.92 22.80 -5.88
C PRO A 310 -9.56 22.49 -7.26
N SER A 311 -8.84 22.68 -8.37
CA SER A 311 -9.38 22.53 -9.72
C SER A 311 -9.74 21.07 -10.06
N ILE A 312 -9.05 20.10 -9.45
CA ILE A 312 -9.27 18.66 -9.67
C ILE A 312 -10.45 18.08 -8.87
N ARG A 313 -11.12 18.87 -8.02
CA ARG A 313 -12.26 18.43 -7.21
C ARG A 313 -13.36 17.74 -8.03
N LYS A 314 -13.76 18.35 -9.15
CA LYS A 314 -14.84 17.83 -10.00
C LYS A 314 -14.50 16.45 -10.59
N LYS A 315 -13.24 16.25 -11.01
CA LYS A 315 -12.74 14.97 -11.54
C LYS A 315 -12.94 13.87 -10.50
N TRP A 316 -12.41 14.06 -9.29
CA TRP A 316 -12.46 13.03 -8.24
C TRP A 316 -13.86 12.78 -7.70
N LEU A 317 -14.70 13.81 -7.61
CA LEU A 317 -16.10 13.62 -7.24
C LEU A 317 -16.86 12.78 -8.27
N ILE A 318 -16.62 12.98 -9.57
CA ILE A 318 -17.18 12.14 -10.64
C ILE A 318 -16.65 10.70 -10.53
N THR A 319 -15.36 10.53 -10.25
CA THR A 319 -14.78 9.19 -10.04
C THR A 319 -15.46 8.45 -8.90
N LEU A 320 -15.64 9.07 -7.73
CA LEU A 320 -16.34 8.45 -6.59
C LEU A 320 -17.80 8.14 -6.91
N LYS A 321 -18.51 9.06 -7.60
CA LYS A 321 -19.90 8.84 -8.05
C LYS A 321 -20.06 7.64 -8.98
N ARG A 322 -19.03 7.30 -9.76
CA ARG A 322 -19.03 6.13 -10.65
C ARG A 322 -18.60 4.86 -9.91
N LEU A 323 -17.54 4.97 -9.11
CA LEU A 323 -16.92 3.82 -8.46
C LEU A 323 -17.77 3.25 -7.34
N THR A 324 -18.41 4.11 -6.54
CA THR A 324 -19.21 3.69 -5.37
C THR A 324 -20.36 2.75 -5.75
N PRO A 325 -21.23 3.05 -6.75
CA PRO A 325 -22.25 2.11 -7.18
C PRO A 325 -21.67 0.79 -7.71
N MET A 326 -20.56 0.84 -8.46
CA MET A 326 -19.92 -0.38 -8.99
C MET A 326 -19.41 -1.29 -7.87
N ILE A 327 -18.82 -0.73 -6.81
CA ILE A 327 -18.38 -1.50 -5.63
C ILE A 327 -19.60 -2.04 -4.88
N ARG A 328 -20.59 -1.19 -4.60
CA ARG A 328 -21.84 -1.57 -3.90
C ARG A 328 -22.55 -2.73 -4.58
N GLU A 329 -22.69 -2.66 -5.90
CA GLU A 329 -23.32 -3.69 -6.74
C GLU A 329 -22.38 -4.87 -7.03
N GLY A 330 -21.14 -4.82 -6.53
CA GLY A 330 -20.16 -5.89 -6.65
C GLY A 330 -19.65 -6.15 -8.08
N LYS A 331 -19.77 -5.15 -8.95
CA LYS A 331 -19.31 -5.12 -10.35
C LYS A 331 -17.87 -4.62 -10.48
N PHE A 332 -17.35 -3.92 -9.47
CA PHE A 332 -15.96 -3.47 -9.46
C PHE A 332 -15.01 -4.62 -9.14
N ASN A 333 -14.12 -4.94 -10.09
CA ASN A 333 -13.14 -6.04 -9.98
C ASN A 333 -13.75 -7.34 -9.42
N GLU A 334 -14.91 -7.72 -9.97
CA GLU A 334 -15.73 -8.82 -9.45
C GLU A 334 -14.94 -10.12 -9.31
N SER A 335 -14.15 -10.48 -10.32
CA SER A 335 -13.30 -11.68 -10.28
C SER A 335 -12.27 -11.61 -9.16
N GLY A 336 -11.62 -10.46 -8.97
CA GLY A 336 -10.66 -10.25 -7.89
C GLY A 336 -11.29 -10.33 -6.50
N VAL A 337 -12.45 -9.70 -6.31
CA VAL A 337 -13.20 -9.77 -5.06
C VAL A 337 -13.59 -11.22 -4.75
N ASN A 338 -14.17 -11.93 -5.72
CA ASN A 338 -14.61 -13.31 -5.53
C ASN A 338 -13.43 -14.24 -5.24
N PHE A 339 -12.34 -14.10 -6.01
CA PHE A 339 -11.10 -14.83 -5.77
C PHE A 339 -10.57 -14.61 -4.35
N THR A 340 -10.49 -13.35 -3.89
CA THR A 340 -10.02 -13.05 -2.54
C THR A 340 -10.92 -13.70 -1.50
N LEU A 341 -12.22 -13.48 -1.57
CA LEU A 341 -13.18 -13.97 -0.56
C LEU A 341 -13.18 -15.50 -0.49
N GLU A 342 -13.25 -16.18 -1.63
CA GLU A 342 -13.16 -17.65 -1.70
C GLU A 342 -11.88 -18.16 -1.05
N LYS A 343 -10.74 -17.55 -1.39
CA LYS A 343 -9.43 -17.98 -0.88
C LYS A 343 -9.26 -17.76 0.62
N ILE A 344 -9.89 -16.74 1.20
CA ILE A 344 -9.88 -16.53 2.66
C ILE A 344 -11.05 -17.23 3.38
N GLY A 345 -11.86 -18.01 2.65
CA GLY A 345 -12.98 -18.77 3.22
C GLY A 345 -14.18 -17.92 3.64
N LEU A 346 -14.41 -16.79 2.97
CA LEU A 346 -15.52 -15.87 3.23
C LEU A 346 -16.41 -15.72 1.99
N SER A 347 -17.61 -15.20 2.21
CA SER A 347 -18.54 -14.82 1.13
C SER A 347 -18.95 -13.36 1.27
N ARG A 348 -19.55 -12.78 0.22
CA ARG A 348 -20.06 -11.40 0.26
C ARG A 348 -21.13 -11.24 1.33
N GLU A 349 -21.98 -12.25 1.51
CA GLU A 349 -23.03 -12.27 2.53
C GLU A 349 -22.44 -12.24 3.93
N VAL A 350 -21.35 -12.97 4.18
CA VAL A 350 -20.64 -12.94 5.46
C VAL A 350 -20.05 -11.55 5.71
N ILE A 351 -19.40 -10.94 4.71
CA ILE A 351 -18.88 -9.57 4.83
C ILE A 351 -20.00 -8.58 5.15
N LEU A 352 -21.10 -8.64 4.41
CA LEU A 352 -22.26 -7.76 4.63
C LEU A 352 -22.85 -7.96 6.04
N SER A 353 -22.94 -9.19 6.52
CA SER A 353 -23.39 -9.48 7.89
C SER A 353 -22.46 -8.86 8.94
N ILE A 354 -21.14 -9.02 8.77
CA ILE A 354 -20.13 -8.43 9.65
C ILE A 354 -20.25 -6.90 9.66
N THR A 355 -20.29 -6.27 8.47
CA THR A 355 -20.35 -4.80 8.37
C THR A 355 -21.67 -4.26 8.89
N GLN A 356 -22.80 -4.92 8.60
CA GLN A 356 -24.12 -4.48 9.07
C GLN A 356 -24.24 -4.53 10.59
N ASN A 357 -23.74 -5.59 11.22
CA ASN A 357 -23.69 -5.69 12.68
C ASN A 357 -22.89 -4.56 13.31
N LYS A 358 -21.75 -4.19 12.70
CA LYS A 358 -20.91 -3.07 13.17
C LYS A 358 -21.58 -1.72 12.95
N VAL A 359 -22.16 -1.49 11.78
CA VAL A 359 -22.90 -0.25 11.49
C VAL A 359 -24.08 -0.07 12.44
N ASN A 360 -24.76 -1.15 12.84
CA ASN A 360 -25.86 -1.07 13.81
C ASN A 360 -25.42 -0.64 15.21
N GLN A 361 -24.14 -0.84 15.56
CA GLN A 361 -23.55 -0.44 16.84
C GLN A 361 -22.81 0.90 16.76
N ASP A 362 -22.68 1.48 15.57
CA ASP A 362 -21.91 2.69 15.33
C ASP A 362 -22.74 3.95 15.70
N PRO A 363 -22.19 4.91 16.46
CA PRO A 363 -22.84 6.18 16.75
C PRO A 363 -23.27 6.98 15.50
N ASN A 364 -22.57 6.80 14.37
CA ASN A 364 -22.85 7.45 13.09
C ASN A 364 -23.74 6.61 12.15
N ARG A 365 -24.40 5.56 12.66
CA ARG A 365 -25.23 4.62 11.88
C ARG A 365 -26.06 5.28 10.77
N ASP A 366 -26.87 6.27 11.13
CA ASP A 366 -27.83 6.87 10.17
C ASP A 366 -27.10 7.65 9.06
N LYS A 367 -25.99 8.30 9.40
CA LYS A 367 -25.12 8.95 8.41
C LYS A 367 -24.47 7.91 7.49
N ILE A 368 -23.98 6.80 8.02
CA ILE A 368 -23.36 5.72 7.24
C ILE A 368 -24.37 5.11 6.25
N ILE A 369 -25.57 4.74 6.71
CA ILE A 369 -26.62 4.16 5.87
C ILE A 369 -27.05 5.14 4.77
N ARG A 370 -27.16 6.44 5.10
CA ARG A 370 -27.38 7.50 4.11
C ARG A 370 -26.25 7.54 3.09
N ASN A 371 -25.00 7.47 3.54
CA ASN A 371 -23.82 7.63 2.69
C ASN A 371 -23.64 6.49 1.68
N ILE A 372 -23.95 5.24 2.06
CA ILE A 372 -23.96 4.08 1.15
C ILE A 372 -24.88 4.29 -0.06
N ASN A 373 -25.95 5.08 0.13
CA ASN A 373 -26.95 5.40 -0.88
C ASN A 373 -26.80 6.81 -1.48
N LEU A 374 -25.73 7.53 -1.13
CA LEU A 374 -25.52 8.93 -1.52
C LEU A 374 -25.17 9.08 -3.01
N PHE A 375 -24.69 8.00 -3.63
CA PHE A 375 -24.23 7.93 -5.02
C PHE A 375 -24.92 6.82 -5.82
#